data_AF-A0AAW6JUW1-F1
#
_entry.id   AF-A0AAW6JUW1-F1
#
_cell.length_a   1.000
_cell.length_b   1.000
_cell.length_c   1.000
_cell.angle_alpha   90.00
_cell.angle_beta   90.00
_cell.angle_gamma   90.00
#
_symmetry.space_group_name_H-M   'P 1'
#
loop_
_entity.id
_entity.type
_entity.pdbx_description
1 polymer ?
#
loop_
_entity_poly.entity_id
_entity_poly.type
_entity_poly.pdbx_seq_one_letter_code
_entity_poly.pdbx_strand_id
1 'polypeptide(L)' 'MHTEINFENIIEKELIQYSGYEKGNVTNYDPETALFLTEIIKFIQETQPKQ' A
#
# COMPACT_ATOMS: atom_id res chain seq x y z
N MET A 1 24.22 -5.04 11.53
CA MET A 1 24.20 -3.66 12.07
C MET A 1 22.73 -3.26 12.20
N HIS A 2 22.28 -2.83 13.37
CA HIS A 2 20.88 -2.42 13.57
C HIS A 2 20.76 -0.93 13.22
N THR A 3 20.08 -0.62 12.12
CA THR A 3 19.75 0.75 11.70
C THR A 3 18.25 0.87 11.55
N GLU A 4 17.72 2.10 11.55
CA GLU A 4 16.31 2.37 11.29
C GLU A 4 15.84 1.71 9.99
N ILE A 5 16.62 1.83 8.91
CA ILE A 5 16.29 1.20 7.63
C ILE A 5 16.22 -0.33 7.72
N ASN A 6 17.09 -0.97 8.51
CA ASN A 6 17.03 -2.41 8.70
C ASN A 6 15.76 -2.81 9.46
N PHE A 7 15.32 -2.00 10.42
CA PHE A 7 14.12 -2.24 11.20
C PHE A 7 12.86 -2.07 10.34
N GLU A 8 12.76 -0.98 9.58
CA GLU A 8 11.66 -0.72 8.65
C GLU A 8 11.52 -1.84 7.61
N ASN A 9 12.63 -2.29 7.01
CA ASN A 9 12.63 -3.39 6.05
C ASN A 9 12.14 -4.71 6.66
N ILE A 10 12.46 -4.98 7.93
CA ILE A 10 11.96 -6.17 8.63
C ILE A 10 10.45 -6.06 8.86
N ILE A 11 9.96 -4.91 9.35
CA ILE A 11 8.52 -4.68 9.53
C ILE A 11 7.78 -4.85 8.22
N GLU A 12 8.24 -4.18 7.15
CA GLU A 12 7.61 -4.25 5.83
C GLU A 12 7.55 -5.71 5.34
N LYS A 13 8.66 -6.44 5.45
CA LYS A 13 8.73 -7.85 5.08
C LYS A 13 7.71 -8.70 5.84
N GLU A 14 7.63 -8.57 7.17
CA GLU A 14 6.71 -9.35 7.99
C GLU A 14 5.24 -9.03 7.67
N LEU A 15 4.91 -7.75 7.46
CA LEU A 15 3.56 -7.32 7.10
C LEU A 15 3.12 -7.93 5.76
N ILE A 16 3.99 -7.91 4.75
CA ILE A 16 3.70 -8.46 3.43
C ILE A 16 3.62 -9.99 3.46
N GLN A 17 4.55 -10.65 4.18
CA GLN A 17 4.65 -12.11 4.15
C GLN A 17 3.57 -12.80 4.99
N TYR A 18 3.20 -12.22 6.13
CA TYR A 18 2.40 -12.94 7.14
C TYR A 18 1.12 -12.22 7.56
N SER A 19 0.96 -10.93 7.26
CA SER A 19 -0.18 -10.12 7.73
C SER A 19 -1.14 -9.72 6.61
N GLY A 20 -0.95 -10.23 5.39
CA GLY A 20 -1.84 -9.98 4.26
C GLY A 20 -1.77 -8.56 3.68
N TYR A 21 -0.70 -7.81 3.99
CA TYR A 21 -0.48 -6.49 3.40
C TYR A 21 0.11 -6.62 1.99
N GLU A 22 -0.22 -5.67 1.13
CA GLU A 22 0.39 -5.53 -0.19
C GLU A 22 1.38 -4.36 -0.17
N LYS A 23 2.49 -4.51 -0.91
CA LYS A 23 3.45 -3.42 -1.06
C LYS A 23 2.89 -2.36 -2.00
N GLY A 24 2.62 -1.18 -1.46
CA GLY A 24 2.22 -0.02 -2.26
C GLY A 24 3.34 0.47 -3.20
N ASN A 25 2.97 1.20 -4.24
CA ASN A 25 3.90 1.87 -5.13
C ASN A 25 3.93 3.37 -4.85
N VAL A 26 5.08 3.88 -4.39
CA VAL A 26 5.28 5.31 -4.07
C VAL A 26 5.00 6.23 -5.26
N THR A 27 5.17 5.76 -6.51
CA THR A 27 4.86 6.58 -7.70
C THR A 27 3.36 6.81 -7.88
N ASN A 28 2.53 6.01 -7.23
CA ASN A 28 1.07 6.11 -7.31
C ASN A 28 0.47 6.93 -6.15
N TYR A 29 1.31 7.36 -5.20
CA TYR A 29 0.91 8.20 -4.09
C TYR A 29 0.81 9.65 -4.55
N ASP A 30 -0.38 10.25 -4.40
CA ASP A 30 -0.59 11.67 -4.64
C ASP A 30 -0.41 12.43 -3.31
N PRO A 31 0.65 13.26 -3.16
CA PRO A 31 0.90 14.01 -1.93
C PRO A 31 -0.07 15.16 -1.68
N GLU A 32 -0.76 15.66 -2.71
CA GLU A 32 -1.74 16.74 -2.54
C GLU A 32 -3.01 16.22 -1.84
N THR A 33 -3.46 15.03 -2.24
CA THR A 33 -4.65 14.40 -1.65
C THR A 33 -4.33 13.39 -0.54
N ALA A 34 -3.06 12.99 -0.40
CA ALA A 34 -2.59 11.90 0.47
C ALA A 34 -3.23 10.53 0.16
N LEU A 35 -3.47 10.25 -1.12
CA LEU A 35 -4.18 9.05 -1.57
C LEU A 35 -3.43 8.26 -2.64
N PHE A 36 -3.68 6.95 -2.68
CA PHE A 36 -3.35 6.08 -3.82
C PHE A 36 -4.53 6.02 -4.77
N LEU A 37 -4.68 7.05 -5.63
CA LEU A 37 -5.87 7.25 -6.47
C LEU A 37 -6.24 6.01 -7.31
N THR A 38 -5.25 5.30 -7.85
CA THR A 38 -5.47 4.08 -8.64
C THR A 38 -6.15 2.98 -7.83
N GLU A 39 -5.73 2.77 -6.59
CA GLU A 39 -6.32 1.74 -5.71
C GLU A 39 -7.74 2.10 -5.30
N ILE A 40 -7.99 3.38 -5.02
CA ILE A 40 -9.32 3.87 -4.65
C ILE A 40 -10.30 3.70 -5.81
N ILE A 41 -9.91 4.12 -7.02
CA ILE A 41 -10.76 3.98 -8.21
C ILE A 41 -11.04 2.49 -8.48
N LYS A 42 -10.01 1.64 -8.40
CA LYS A 42 -10.16 0.19 -8.56
C LYS A 42 -11.13 -0.38 -7.53
N PHE A 43 -10.97 -0.05 -6.25
CA PHE A 43 -11.87 -0.48 -5.17
C PHE A 43 -13.32 -0.07 -5.44
N ILE A 44 -13.56 1.18 -5.86
CA ILE A 44 -14.90 1.65 -6.21
C ILE A 44 -15.46 0.83 -7.38
N GLN A 45 -14.69 0.64 -8.45
CA GLN A 45 -15.14 -0.13 -9.61
C GLN A 45 -15.46 -1.60 -9.28
N GLU A 46 -14.71 -2.21 -8.37
CA GLU A 46 -14.89 -3.61 -7.97
C GLU A 46 -16.05 -3.81 -7.00
N THR A 47 -16.33 -2.82 -6.16
CA THR A 47 -17.36 -2.92 -5.09
C THR A 47 -18.72 -2.36 -5.49
N GLN A 48 -18.79 -1.48 -6.49
CA GLN A 48 -20.05 -0.90 -6.93
C GLN A 48 -20.87 -1.91 -7.78
N PRO A 49 -22.19 -2.00 -7.58
CA PRO A 49 -23.06 -2.84 -8.41
C PRO A 49 -22.99 -2.42 -9.88
N LYS A 50 -22.85 -3.41 -10.78
CA LYS A 50 -22.95 -3.16 -12.22
C LYS A 50 -24.41 -2.91 -12.57
N GLN A 51 -24.68 -1.77 -13.21
CA GLN A 51 -25.99 -1.44 -13.80
C GLN A 51 -26.26 -2.32 -15.02
#